data_AF-A0A538D2W4-F1
#
_entry.id   AF-A0A538D2W4-F1
#
_cell.length_a   1.000
_cell.length_b   1.000
_cell.length_c   1.000
_cell.angle_alpha   90.00
_cell.angle_beta   90.00
_cell.angle_gamma   90.00
#
_symmetry.space_group_name_H-M   'P 1'
#
loop_
_entity.id
_entity.type
_entity.pdbx_description
1 polymer ?
#
loop_
_entity_poly.entity_id
_entity_poly.type
_entity_poly.pdbx_seq_one_letter_code
_entity_poly.pdbx_strand_id
1 'polypeptide(L)'
;MARVARRGLIWLGWWCVLWPLWLVFVGAWDLVDAVAGIAAAAIAAIAALVVHELGLLSFTPRARTFAGLGRVPLQVIVDFGILVAALARTLAGRPVRGVFLAKQLPAGGSGHEAAFARALAAVAATYSPNAYVVDVDLERNAALMHDLVRNRASEAPL
;
A
#
# COMPACT_ATOMS: atom_id res chain seq x y z
N MET A 1 25.89 -14.87 20.18
CA MET A 1 26.19 -14.94 18.73
C MET A 1 24.94 -14.91 17.85
N ALA A 2 23.89 -15.71 18.13
CA ALA A 2 22.67 -15.75 17.31
C ALA A 2 21.94 -14.40 17.12
N ARG A 3 21.87 -13.54 18.15
CA ARG A 3 21.22 -12.21 18.05
C ARG A 3 21.98 -11.24 17.13
N VAL A 4 23.31 -11.23 17.21
CA VAL A 4 24.16 -10.39 16.35
C VAL A 4 24.09 -10.85 14.90
N ALA A 5 24.14 -12.17 14.67
CA ALA A 5 23.95 -12.75 13.34
C ALA A 5 22.57 -12.39 12.75
N ARG A 6 21.49 -12.50 13.54
CA ARG A 6 20.13 -12.12 13.12
C ARG A 6 20.04 -10.63 12.74
N ARG A 7 20.63 -9.73 13.54
CA ARG A 7 20.67 -8.29 13.24
C ARG A 7 21.43 -8.00 11.96
N GLY A 8 22.59 -8.64 11.78
CA GLY A 8 23.38 -8.55 10.55
C GLY A 8 22.61 -9.02 9.32
N LEU A 9 21.87 -10.13 9.43
CA LEU A 9 21.02 -10.64 8.34
C LEU A 9 19.87 -9.69 7.99
N ILE A 10 19.20 -9.10 8.99
CA ILE A 10 18.12 -8.14 8.76
C ILE A 10 18.66 -6.87 8.09
N TRP A 11 19.77 -6.33 8.62
CA TRP A 11 20.44 -5.17 8.04
C TRP A 11 20.86 -5.44 6.59
N LEU A 12 21.51 -6.58 6.34
CA LEU A 12 21.95 -6.97 5.00
C LEU A 12 20.76 -7.17 4.05
N GLY A 13 19.68 -7.79 4.54
CA GLY A 13 18.45 -7.96 3.76
C GLY A 13 17.85 -6.62 3.32
N TRP A 14 17.74 -5.65 4.23
CA TRP A 14 17.28 -4.30 3.88
C TRP A 14 18.25 -3.58 2.96
N TRP A 15 19.55 -3.69 3.20
CA TRP A 15 20.58 -3.09 2.33
C TRP A 15 20.49 -3.61 0.90
N CYS A 16 20.37 -4.93 0.72
CA CYS A 16 20.20 -5.58 -0.58
C CYS A 16 18.90 -5.19 -1.31
N VAL A 17 17.87 -4.72 -0.60
CA VAL A 17 16.62 -4.22 -1.22
C VAL A 17 16.74 -2.72 -1.54
N LEU A 18 17.29 -1.93 -0.63
CA LEU A 18 17.34 -0.47 -0.73
C LEU A 18 18.36 0.02 -1.76
N TRP A 19 19.48 -0.68 -1.93
CA TRP A 19 20.48 -0.28 -2.92
C TRP A 19 20.00 -0.45 -4.37
N PRO A 20 19.41 -1.59 -4.79
CA PRO A 20 18.80 -1.70 -6.11
C PRO A 20 17.64 -0.72 -6.30
N LEU A 21 16.84 -0.49 -5.25
CA LEU A 21 15.76 0.50 -5.28
C LEU A 21 16.31 1.91 -5.55
N TRP A 22 17.44 2.28 -4.96
CA TRP A 22 18.14 3.54 -5.25
C TRP A 22 18.51 3.65 -6.73
N LEU A 23 19.11 2.61 -7.31
CA LEU A 23 19.49 2.62 -8.73
C LEU A 23 18.28 2.79 -9.65
N VAL A 24 17.17 2.11 -9.35
CA VAL A 24 15.91 2.29 -10.09
C VAL A 24 15.36 3.70 -9.91
N PHE A 25 15.46 4.26 -8.71
CA PHE A 25 14.97 5.60 -8.39
C PHE A 25 15.75 6.71 -9.10
N VAL A 26 17.09 6.64 -9.09
CA VAL A 26 17.95 7.64 -9.74
C VAL A 26 17.94 7.47 -11.26
N GLY A 27 17.80 6.23 -11.76
CA GLY A 27 17.76 5.92 -13.19
C GLY A 27 19.10 6.09 -13.92
N ALA A 28 20.15 6.52 -13.21
CA ALA A 28 21.51 6.62 -13.71
C ALA A 28 22.37 5.47 -13.18
N TRP A 29 23.31 5.03 -14.00
CA TRP A 29 24.13 3.83 -13.79
C TRP A 29 25.62 4.16 -13.86
N ASP A 30 26.01 5.34 -13.39
CA ASP A 30 27.41 5.70 -13.24
C ASP A 30 27.96 5.32 -11.86
N LEU A 31 29.28 5.36 -11.75
CA LEU A 31 29.99 4.93 -10.56
C LEU A 31 29.69 5.83 -9.34
N VAL A 32 29.46 7.13 -9.56
CA VAL A 32 29.23 8.07 -8.47
C VAL A 32 27.88 7.78 -7.81
N ASP A 33 26.84 7.62 -8.62
CA ASP A 33 25.49 7.31 -8.13
C ASP A 33 25.40 5.92 -7.50
N ALA A 34 26.16 4.95 -8.02
CA ALA A 34 26.25 3.63 -7.43
C ALA A 34 26.88 3.66 -6.03
N VAL A 35 28.00 4.39 -5.86
CA VAL A 35 28.71 4.51 -4.58
C VAL A 35 27.89 5.31 -3.57
N ALA A 36 27.27 6.42 -4.00
CA ALA A 36 26.36 7.19 -3.16
C ALA A 36 25.19 6.33 -2.67
N GLY A 37 24.62 5.52 -3.56
CA GLY A 37 23.57 4.56 -3.24
C GLY A 37 23.98 3.53 -2.21
N ILE A 38 25.20 2.97 -2.30
CA ILE A 38 25.71 2.00 -1.32
C ILE A 38 25.72 2.62 0.08
N ALA A 39 26.24 3.84 0.21
CA ALA A 39 26.34 4.55 1.48
C ALA A 39 24.95 4.93 2.03
N ALA A 40 24.07 5.47 1.17
CA ALA A 40 22.71 5.83 1.55
C ALA A 40 21.89 4.60 2.00
N ALA A 41 21.97 3.50 1.24
CA ALA A 41 21.30 2.25 1.57
C ALA A 41 21.82 1.65 2.89
N ALA A 42 23.12 1.78 3.19
CA ALA A 42 23.70 1.31 4.45
C ALA A 42 23.09 2.06 5.66
N ILE A 43 22.99 3.39 5.57
CA ILE A 43 22.37 4.23 6.60
C ILE A 43 20.87 3.89 6.74
N ALA A 44 20.16 3.77 5.63
CA ALA A 44 18.75 3.43 5.63
C ALA A 44 18.49 2.02 6.18
N ALA A 45 19.38 1.04 5.93
CA ALA A 45 19.29 -0.29 6.51
C ALA A 45 19.51 -0.29 8.03
N ILE A 46 20.35 0.62 8.56
CA ILE A 46 20.46 0.82 10.01
C ILE A 46 19.13 1.35 10.57
N ALA A 47 18.54 2.35 9.93
CA ALA A 47 17.24 2.88 10.34
C ALA A 47 16.16 1.79 10.32
N ALA A 48 16.11 0.99 9.25
CA ALA A 48 15.18 -0.14 9.14
C ALA A 48 15.38 -1.18 10.25
N LEU A 49 16.64 -1.48 10.62
CA LEU A 49 16.94 -2.35 11.74
C LEU A 49 16.45 -1.77 13.08
N VAL A 50 16.62 -0.47 13.30
CA VAL A 50 16.12 0.21 14.51
C VAL A 50 14.60 0.09 14.59
N VAL A 51 13.89 0.42 13.50
CA VAL A 51 12.42 0.31 13.45
C VAL A 51 11.97 -1.15 13.64
N HIS A 52 12.74 -2.12 13.16
CA HIS A 52 12.45 -3.55 13.38
C HIS A 52 12.63 -3.96 14.84
N GLU A 53 13.69 -3.52 15.51
CA GLU A 53 13.92 -3.81 16.94
C GLU A 53 12.89 -3.11 17.84
N LEU A 54 12.35 -1.96 17.40
CA LEU A 54 11.22 -1.29 18.06
C LEU A 54 9.87 -2.02 17.87
N GLY A 55 9.81 -3.09 17.06
CA GLY A 55 8.57 -3.82 16.77
C GLY A 55 7.61 -3.08 15.83
N LEU A 56 8.03 -1.93 15.29
CA LEU A 56 7.20 -1.09 14.41
C LEU A 56 7.10 -1.68 12.99
N LEU A 57 8.08 -2.50 12.57
CA LEU A 57 8.03 -3.23 11.30
C LEU A 57 7.35 -4.59 11.48
N SER A 58 6.03 -4.55 11.43
CA SER A 58 5.16 -5.71 11.52
C SER A 58 4.64 -6.12 10.14
N PHE A 59 5.55 -6.58 9.28
CA PHE A 59 5.28 -6.93 7.89
C PHE A 59 5.25 -8.45 7.72
N THR A 60 4.08 -9.02 7.46
CA THR A 60 3.90 -10.45 7.17
C THR A 60 3.32 -10.64 5.76
N PRO A 61 4.10 -10.35 4.71
CA PRO A 61 3.65 -10.47 3.34
C PRO A 61 3.42 -11.96 3.04
N ARG A 62 2.21 -12.31 2.61
CA ARG A 62 1.94 -13.65 2.06
C ARG A 62 1.81 -13.53 0.57
N ALA A 63 2.34 -14.49 -0.19
CA ALA A 63 2.23 -14.50 -1.65
C ALA A 63 0.75 -14.42 -2.11
N ARG A 64 -0.16 -15.06 -1.37
CA ARG A 64 -1.62 -14.97 -1.59
C ARG A 64 -2.17 -13.55 -1.51
N THR A 65 -1.52 -12.66 -0.79
CA THR A 65 -1.92 -11.26 -0.64
C THR A 65 -1.70 -10.45 -1.91
N PHE A 66 -0.79 -10.91 -2.78
CA PHE A 66 -0.56 -10.33 -4.10
C PHE A 66 -1.38 -11.01 -5.21
N ALA A 67 -2.12 -12.08 -4.89
CA ALA A 67 -3.02 -12.74 -5.82
C ALA A 67 -4.20 -11.81 -6.10
N GLY A 68 -4.16 -11.11 -7.24
CA GLY A 68 -5.15 -10.11 -7.63
C GLY A 68 -4.57 -8.84 -8.23
N LEU A 69 -3.27 -8.58 -8.03
CA LEU A 69 -2.59 -7.39 -8.59
C LEU A 69 -2.73 -7.28 -10.11
N GLY A 70 -2.78 -8.41 -10.83
CA GLY A 70 -2.93 -8.42 -12.28
C GLY A 70 -4.24 -7.81 -12.80
N ARG A 71 -5.30 -7.74 -11.96
CA ARG A 71 -6.57 -7.10 -12.35
C ARG A 71 -6.60 -5.60 -12.06
N VAL A 72 -5.67 -5.10 -11.24
CA VAL A 72 -5.63 -3.68 -10.82
C VAL A 72 -5.50 -2.73 -12.02
N PRO A 73 -4.60 -2.94 -13.00
CA PRO A 73 -4.48 -2.00 -14.13
C PRO A 73 -5.77 -1.88 -14.95
N LEU A 74 -6.45 -3.01 -15.20
CA LEU A 74 -7.72 -3.01 -15.94
C LEU A 74 -8.81 -2.28 -15.15
N GLN A 75 -8.89 -2.53 -13.85
CA GLN A 75 -9.86 -1.88 -12.97
C GLN A 75 -9.65 -0.36 -12.90
N VAL A 76 -8.39 0.10 -12.85
CA VAL A 76 -8.05 1.53 -12.89
C VAL A 76 -8.58 2.19 -14.17
N ILE A 77 -8.44 1.54 -15.34
CA ILE A 77 -8.96 2.06 -16.61
C ILE A 77 -10.49 2.15 -16.58
N VAL A 78 -11.17 1.11 -16.08
CA VAL A 78 -12.64 1.09 -15.98
C VAL A 78 -13.14 2.20 -15.05
N ASP A 79 -12.55 2.32 -13.87
CA ASP A 79 -12.93 3.31 -12.87
C ASP A 79 -12.62 4.74 -13.32
N PHE A 80 -11.54 4.93 -14.08
CA PHE A 80 -11.27 6.20 -14.75
C PHE A 80 -12.38 6.57 -15.74
N GLY A 81 -12.87 5.60 -16.53
CA GLY A 81 -14.02 5.81 -17.42
C GLY A 81 -15.30 6.20 -16.67
N ILE A 82 -15.56 5.59 -15.51
CA ILE A 82 -16.68 5.95 -14.63
C ILE A 82 -16.56 7.39 -14.15
N LEU A 83 -15.37 7.80 -13.70
CA LEU A 83 -15.10 9.15 -13.23
C LEU A 83 -15.26 10.19 -14.34
N VAL A 84 -14.76 9.92 -15.55
CA VAL A 84 -14.93 10.79 -16.73
C VAL A 84 -16.41 10.91 -17.11
N ALA A 85 -17.17 9.81 -17.09
CA ALA A 85 -18.60 9.84 -17.36
C ALA A 85 -19.38 10.63 -16.28
N ALA A 86 -19.02 10.48 -15.01
CA ALA A 86 -19.61 11.25 -13.90
C ALA A 86 -19.32 12.75 -14.03
N LEU A 87 -18.09 13.11 -14.42
CA LEU A 87 -17.70 14.48 -14.71
C LEU A 87 -18.52 15.05 -15.88
N ALA A 88 -18.61 14.34 -17.00
CA ALA A 88 -19.38 14.77 -18.17
C ALA A 88 -20.86 15.01 -17.83
N ARG A 89 -21.47 14.13 -17.03
CA ARG A 89 -22.85 14.30 -16.54
C ARG A 89 -22.99 15.55 -15.67
N THR A 90 -22.04 15.78 -14.78
CA THR A 90 -22.04 16.95 -13.89
C THR A 90 -21.91 18.25 -14.68
N LEU A 91 -21.03 18.29 -15.69
CA LEU A 91 -20.90 19.42 -16.63
C LEU A 91 -22.17 19.64 -17.47
N ALA A 92 -22.89 18.57 -17.80
CA ALA A 92 -24.20 18.65 -18.46
C ALA A 92 -25.36 19.03 -17.52
N GLY A 93 -25.07 19.50 -16.30
CA GLY A 93 -26.08 19.94 -15.32
C GLY A 93 -26.75 18.80 -14.55
N ARG A 94 -26.24 17.57 -14.63
CA ARG A 94 -26.73 16.41 -13.87
C ARG A 94 -25.70 16.00 -12.80
N PRO A 95 -25.64 16.71 -11.67
CA PRO A 95 -24.61 16.47 -10.66
C PRO A 95 -24.69 15.03 -10.12
N VAL A 96 -23.53 14.39 -10.05
CA VAL A 96 -23.37 13.07 -9.43
C VAL A 96 -23.00 13.28 -7.96
N ARG A 97 -23.69 12.59 -7.05
CA ARG A 97 -23.38 12.59 -5.61
C ARG A 97 -22.82 11.24 -5.23
N GLY A 98 -21.62 11.23 -4.66
CA GLY A 98 -21.03 10.04 -4.07
C GLY A 98 -21.76 9.62 -2.79
N VAL A 99 -21.46 8.41 -2.34
CA VAL A 99 -22.02 7.78 -1.14
C VAL A 99 -20.91 7.34 -0.20
N PHE A 100 -21.19 7.38 1.10
CA PHE A 100 -20.30 6.81 2.10
C PHE A 100 -20.77 5.41 2.47
N LEU A 101 -19.83 4.48 2.55
CA LEU A 101 -20.08 3.07 2.84
C LEU A 101 -19.11 2.60 3.91
N ALA A 102 -19.63 1.95 4.96
CA ALA A 102 -18.79 1.26 5.92
C ALA A 102 -18.59 -0.20 5.47
N LYS A 103 -17.34 -0.64 5.38
CA LYS A 103 -16.95 -2.00 4.99
C LYS A 103 -16.12 -2.65 6.08
N GLN A 104 -16.38 -3.92 6.35
CA GLN A 104 -15.63 -4.67 7.36
C GLN A 104 -14.24 -5.01 6.85
N LEU A 105 -13.23 -4.85 7.70
CA LEU A 105 -11.86 -5.21 7.35
C LEU A 105 -11.64 -6.72 7.53
N PRO A 106 -10.82 -7.35 6.67
CA PRO A 106 -10.74 -8.81 6.55
C PRO A 106 -10.13 -9.54 7.76
N ALA A 107 -9.45 -8.83 8.68
CA ALA A 107 -8.75 -9.46 9.80
C ALA A 107 -9.19 -8.89 11.17
N GLY A 108 -9.91 -9.71 11.92
CA GLY A 108 -10.19 -9.47 13.34
C GLY A 108 -8.99 -9.82 14.23
N GLY A 109 -8.78 -9.05 15.31
CA GLY A 109 -7.74 -9.30 16.32
C GLY A 109 -6.63 -8.23 16.40
N SER A 110 -5.85 -8.28 17.47
CA SER A 110 -4.83 -7.27 17.82
C SER A 110 -3.40 -7.62 17.39
N GLY A 111 -3.18 -8.80 16.78
CA GLY A 111 -1.84 -9.24 16.37
C GLY A 111 -1.28 -8.47 15.17
N HIS A 112 0.04 -8.48 15.03
CA HIS A 112 0.79 -7.86 13.93
C HIS A 112 0.32 -8.27 12.53
N GLU A 113 -0.05 -9.55 12.37
CA GLU A 113 -0.56 -10.07 11.11
C GLU A 113 -1.94 -9.48 10.75
N ALA A 114 -2.82 -9.34 11.74
CA ALA A 114 -4.13 -8.73 11.55
C ALA A 114 -3.99 -7.23 11.25
N ALA A 115 -3.10 -6.53 11.97
CA ALA A 115 -2.78 -5.13 11.71
C ALA A 115 -2.27 -4.93 10.27
N PHE A 116 -1.35 -5.77 9.81
CA PHE A 116 -0.84 -5.73 8.44
C PHE A 116 -1.94 -5.98 7.40
N ALA A 117 -2.77 -7.01 7.59
CA ALA A 117 -3.84 -7.35 6.67
C ALA A 117 -4.88 -6.21 6.55
N ARG A 118 -5.23 -5.55 7.66
CA ARG A 118 -6.14 -4.39 7.67
C ARG A 118 -5.53 -3.20 6.95
N ALA A 119 -4.30 -2.83 7.29
CA ALA A 119 -3.61 -1.70 6.68
C ALA A 119 -3.49 -1.89 5.16
N LEU A 120 -3.11 -3.09 4.73
CA LEU A 120 -2.98 -3.38 3.31
C LEU A 120 -4.34 -3.39 2.59
N ALA A 121 -5.40 -3.93 3.19
CA ALA A 121 -6.73 -3.90 2.61
C ALA A 121 -7.24 -2.45 2.44
N ALA A 122 -7.02 -1.59 3.45
CA ALA A 122 -7.41 -0.18 3.38
C ALA A 122 -6.64 0.60 2.31
N VAL A 123 -5.32 0.40 2.21
CA VAL A 123 -4.49 1.02 1.16
C VAL A 123 -4.89 0.49 -0.22
N ALA A 124 -5.07 -0.82 -0.36
CA ALA A 124 -5.49 -1.43 -1.62
C ALA A 124 -6.88 -0.90 -2.03
N ALA A 125 -7.84 -0.75 -1.13
CA ALA A 125 -9.16 -0.21 -1.48
C ALA A 125 -9.15 1.25 -1.97
N THR A 126 -8.00 1.93 -1.93
CA THR A 126 -7.82 3.30 -2.42
C THR A 126 -7.15 3.37 -3.80
N TYR A 127 -6.82 2.24 -4.45
CA TYR A 127 -6.25 2.28 -5.80
C TYR A 127 -7.28 2.73 -6.86
N SER A 128 -8.58 2.58 -6.60
CA SER A 128 -9.65 2.91 -7.54
C SER A 128 -9.85 4.42 -7.64
N PRO A 129 -9.83 5.02 -8.85
CA PRO A 129 -10.25 6.41 -9.04
C PRO A 129 -11.70 6.70 -8.63
N ASN A 130 -12.57 5.69 -8.61
CA ASN A 130 -14.01 5.86 -8.32
C ASN A 130 -14.31 5.74 -6.82
N ALA A 131 -13.49 5.01 -6.05
CA ALA A 131 -13.73 4.80 -4.63
C ALA A 131 -12.43 4.80 -3.80
N TYR A 132 -12.48 5.38 -2.61
CA TYR A 132 -11.32 5.47 -1.71
C TYR A 132 -11.71 5.39 -0.24
N VAL A 133 -10.77 4.96 0.60
CA VAL A 133 -10.95 4.93 2.06
C VAL A 133 -10.72 6.32 2.64
N VAL A 134 -11.67 6.79 3.44
CA VAL A 134 -11.65 8.09 4.12
C VAL A 134 -11.16 7.93 5.56
N ASP A 135 -11.61 6.86 6.23
CA ASP A 135 -11.28 6.60 7.62
C ASP A 135 -11.25 5.10 7.92
N VAL A 136 -10.52 4.72 8.96
CA VAL A 136 -10.43 3.35 9.46
C VAL A 136 -10.74 3.33 10.95
N ASP A 137 -11.90 2.78 11.28
CA ASP A 137 -12.34 2.55 12.64
C ASP A 137 -11.84 1.17 13.12
N LEU A 138 -10.78 1.18 13.93
CA LEU A 138 -10.20 -0.04 14.48
C LEU A 138 -11.05 -0.66 15.59
N GLU A 139 -11.89 0.12 16.28
CA GLU A 139 -12.78 -0.40 17.33
C GLU A 139 -13.90 -1.24 16.72
N ARG A 140 -14.46 -0.76 15.60
CA ARG A 140 -15.49 -1.47 14.84
C ARG A 140 -14.94 -2.40 13.78
N ASN A 141 -13.62 -2.43 13.60
CA ASN A 141 -12.92 -3.17 12.56
C ASN A 141 -13.45 -2.87 11.14
N ALA A 142 -13.76 -1.60 10.87
CA ALA A 142 -14.40 -1.17 9.63
C ALA A 142 -13.65 -0.01 8.98
N ALA A 143 -13.64 0.02 7.64
CA ALA A 143 -13.19 1.15 6.85
C ALA A 143 -14.40 1.92 6.33
N LEU A 144 -14.38 3.24 6.50
CA LEU A 144 -15.31 4.16 5.86
C LEU A 144 -14.75 4.50 4.48
N MET A 145 -15.48 4.12 3.43
CA MET A 145 -15.18 4.49 2.05
C MET A 145 -16.09 5.57 1.53
N HIS A 146 -15.57 6.35 0.60
CA HIS A 146 -16.34 7.19 -0.30
C HIS A 146 -16.35 6.58 -1.69
N ASP A 147 -17.53 6.42 -2.29
CA ASP A 147 -17.72 5.91 -3.64
C ASP A 147 -18.44 6.97 -4.48
N LEU A 148 -17.82 7.43 -5.58
CA LEU A 148 -18.36 8.48 -6.44
C LEU A 148 -19.59 7.98 -7.22
N VAL A 149 -19.49 6.79 -7.81
CA VAL A 149 -20.58 6.10 -8.50
C VAL A 149 -20.57 4.65 -8.07
N ARG A 150 -21.69 4.20 -7.49
CA ARG A 150 -21.78 2.88 -6.88
C ARG A 150 -21.32 1.76 -7.80
N ASN A 151 -20.19 1.14 -7.47
CA ASN A 151 -19.62 0.03 -8.22
C ASN A 151 -18.89 -0.94 -7.29
N ARG A 152 -19.47 -2.14 -7.10
CA ARG A 152 -18.89 -3.16 -6.22
C ARG A 152 -17.48 -3.59 -6.60
N ALA A 153 -17.09 -3.49 -7.88
CA ALA A 153 -15.74 -3.81 -8.31
C ALA A 153 -14.71 -2.79 -7.79
N SER A 154 -15.10 -1.51 -7.70
CA SER A 154 -14.28 -0.43 -7.14
C SER A 154 -14.16 -0.51 -5.62
N GLU A 155 -15.12 -1.16 -4.95
CA GLU A 155 -15.13 -1.37 -3.49
C GLU A 155 -14.12 -2.46 -3.03
N ALA A 156 -13.64 -3.29 -3.95
CA ALA A 156 -12.72 -4.39 -3.63
C ALA A 156 -11.30 -3.88 -3.32
N PRO A 157 -10.56 -4.48 -2.35
CA PRO A 157 -10.75 -5.81 -1.80
C PRO A 157 -11.48 -5.89 -0.44
N LEU A 158 -12.32 -4.91 -0.08
CA LEU A 158 -13.07 -4.88 1.19
C LEU A 158 -14.44 -5.58 1.15
#